data_AF-A0A1Y4HYV6-F1
#
_entry.id   AF-A0A1Y4HYV6-F1
#
_cell.length_a   1.000
_cell.length_b   1.000
_cell.length_c   1.000
_cell.angle_alpha   90.00
_cell.angle_beta   90.00
_cell.angle_gamma   90.00
#
_symmetry.space_group_name_H-M   'P 1'
#
loop_
_entity.id
_entity.type
_entity.pdbx_description
1 polymer ?
#
loop_
_entity_poly.entity_id
_entity_poly.type
_entity_poly.pdbx_seq_one_letter_code
_entity_poly.pdbx_strand_id
1 'polypeptide(L)'
;MENVLKLIVRGNPETVRASQETKAGEQRRKELLDELREVHRRLACNEAWFQLETDEDLVEACVYERQSLLAQGRSLFERAKREHVQCAPFL
;
A
#
# COMPACT_ATOMS: atom_id res chain seq x y z
N MET A 1 30.64 41.09 -14.08
CA MET A 1 30.19 40.21 -15.19
C MET A 1 29.56 38.97 -14.57
N GLU A 2 28.31 39.07 -14.14
CA GLU A 2 27.58 37.95 -13.50
C GLU A 2 26.26 37.80 -14.24
N ASN A 3 26.26 37.04 -15.33
CA ASN A 3 25.02 36.60 -15.94
C ASN A 3 25.25 35.37 -16.83
N VAL A 4 25.63 34.24 -16.20
CA VAL A 4 25.72 32.95 -16.92
C VAL A 4 25.09 31.78 -16.13
N LEU A 5 24.26 32.07 -15.13
CA LEU A 5 23.44 31.06 -14.44
C LEU A 5 21.99 31.05 -14.95
N LYS A 6 21.81 31.21 -16.26
CA LYS A 6 20.60 30.77 -16.95
C LYS A 6 20.95 29.62 -17.89
N LEU A 7 21.63 28.60 -17.36
CA LEU A 7 21.65 27.30 -18.01
C LEU A 7 20.30 26.63 -17.75
N ILE A 8 19.29 27.18 -18.42
CA ILE A 8 18.11 26.46 -18.84
C ILE A 8 18.62 25.40 -19.82
N VAL A 9 19.21 24.32 -19.31
CA VAL A 9 18.98 23.03 -19.96
C VAL A 9 17.56 22.68 -19.57
N ARG A 10 16.65 23.19 -20.40
CA ARG A 10 15.30 22.65 -20.61
C ARG A 10 15.41 21.14 -20.46
N GLY A 11 14.98 20.61 -19.32
CA GLY A 11 14.84 19.17 -19.15
C GLY A 11 14.02 18.69 -20.34
N ASN A 12 14.59 17.80 -21.14
CA ASN A 12 13.90 17.20 -22.27
C ASN A 12 12.53 16.74 -21.74
N PRO A 13 11.38 17.16 -22.30
CA PRO A 13 10.06 16.85 -21.73
C PRO A 13 9.88 15.35 -21.48
N GLU A 14 10.56 14.50 -22.26
CA GLU A 14 10.65 13.06 -22.08
C GLU A 14 11.35 12.63 -20.78
N THR A 15 12.45 13.28 -20.39
CA THR A 15 13.16 13.00 -19.12
C THR A 15 12.39 13.45 -17.89
N VAL A 16 11.65 14.56 -17.99
CA VAL A 16 10.77 15.04 -16.91
C VAL A 16 9.56 14.12 -16.75
N ARG A 17 8.97 13.67 -17.87
CA ARG A 17 7.86 12.70 -17.89
C ARG A 17 8.28 11.33 -17.35
N ALA A 18 9.40 10.78 -17.80
CA ALA A 18 9.92 9.52 -17.30
C ALA A 18 10.22 9.58 -15.79
N SER A 19 10.79 10.70 -15.29
CA SER A 19 11.04 10.87 -13.85
C SER A 19 9.76 11.06 -13.02
N GLN A 20 8.69 11.58 -13.62
CA GLN A 20 7.37 11.67 -12.97
C GLN A 20 6.64 10.33 -12.96
N GLU A 21 6.75 9.55 -14.03
CA GLU A 21 6.17 8.21 -14.14
C GLU A 21 6.80 7.23 -13.15
N THR A 22 8.12 7.29 -12.96
CA THR A 22 8.82 6.46 -11.95
C THR A 22 8.40 6.83 -10.53
N LYS A 23 8.36 8.12 -10.19
CA LYS A 23 7.89 8.59 -8.87
C LYS A 23 6.42 8.22 -8.60
N ALA A 24 5.56 8.32 -9.61
CA ALA A 24 4.17 7.91 -9.50
C ALA A 24 4.02 6.38 -9.34
N GLY A 25 4.90 5.59 -9.95
CA GLY A 25 4.96 4.14 -9.74
C GLY A 25 5.43 3.77 -8.33
N GLU A 26 6.48 4.42 -7.84
CA GLU A 26 6.99 4.22 -6.47
C GLU A 26 5.97 4.61 -5.40
N GLN A 27 5.26 5.72 -5.60
CA GLN A 27 4.21 6.16 -4.70
C GLN A 27 3.04 5.17 -4.64
N ARG A 28 2.56 4.67 -5.79
CA ARG A 28 1.53 3.63 -5.85
C ARG A 28 1.95 2.33 -5.17
N ARG A 29 3.20 1.91 -5.37
CA ARG A 29 3.78 0.75 -4.68
C ARG A 29 3.79 0.94 -3.17
N LYS A 30 4.17 2.13 -2.69
CA LYS A 30 4.19 2.46 -1.27
C LYS A 30 2.78 2.41 -0.67
N GLU A 31 1.81 3.04 -1.34
CA GLU A 31 0.40 3.02 -0.93
C GLU A 31 -0.14 1.59 -0.82
N LEU A 32 0.15 0.74 -1.80
CA LEU A 32 -0.27 -0.65 -1.77
C LEU A 32 0.35 -1.44 -0.61
N LEU A 33 1.63 -1.21 -0.30
CA LEU A 33 2.30 -1.86 0.84
C LEU A 33 1.76 -1.36 2.17
N ASP A 34 1.45 -0.06 2.28
CA ASP A 34 0.87 0.52 3.49
C ASP A 34 -0.57 0.02 3.70
N GLU A 35 -1.38 -0.10 2.64
CA GLU A 35 -2.69 -0.74 2.67
C GLU A 35 -2.60 -2.20 3.18
N LEU A 36 -1.64 -2.97 2.67
CA LEU A 36 -1.46 -4.37 3.08
C LEU A 36 -1.04 -4.49 4.54
N ARG A 37 -0.12 -3.63 5.01
CA ARG A 37 0.30 -3.57 6.42
C ARG A 37 -0.88 -3.24 7.32
N GLU A 38 -1.72 -2.29 6.92
CA GLU A 38 -2.89 -1.92 7.70
C GLU A 38 -3.92 -3.06 7.79
N VAL A 39 -4.17 -3.79 6.70
CA VAL A 39 -5.03 -4.99 6.74
C VAL A 39 -4.48 -6.04 7.71
N HIS A 40 -3.17 -6.31 7.69
CA HIS A 40 -2.56 -7.25 8.64
C HIS A 40 -2.66 -6.76 10.09
N ARG A 41 -2.43 -5.47 10.34
CA ARG A 41 -2.57 -4.87 11.67
C ARG A 41 -4.00 -5.04 12.19
N ARG A 42 -5.00 -4.75 11.36
CA ARG A 42 -6.42 -4.91 11.71
C ARG A 42 -6.79 -6.37 11.96
N LEU A 43 -6.27 -7.30 11.16
CA LEU A 43 -6.45 -8.74 11.40
C LEU A 43 -5.91 -9.17 12.76
N ALA A 44 -4.71 -8.70 13.13
CA ALA A 44 -4.12 -9.00 14.43
C ALA A 44 -4.95 -8.42 15.59
N CYS A 45 -5.46 -7.20 15.45
CA CYS A 45 -6.36 -6.59 16.44
C CYS A 45 -7.68 -7.36 16.56
N ASN A 46 -8.30 -7.71 15.43
CA ASN A 46 -9.56 -8.45 15.40
C ASN A 46 -9.42 -9.84 16.03
N GLU A 47 -8.31 -10.55 15.76
CA GLU A 47 -8.01 -11.83 16.40
C GLU A 47 -7.86 -11.69 17.92
N ALA A 48 -7.15 -10.65 18.39
CA ALA A 48 -7.00 -10.40 19.82
C ALA A 48 -8.34 -10.07 20.50
N TRP A 49 -9.23 -9.31 19.84
CA TRP A 49 -10.57 -9.03 20.34
C TRP A 49 -11.45 -10.27 20.36
N PHE A 50 -11.45 -11.06 19.28
CA PHE A 50 -12.20 -12.31 19.20
C PHE A 50 -11.86 -13.27 20.35
N GLN A 51 -10.59 -13.30 20.80
CA GLN A 51 -10.15 -14.14 21.91
C GLN A 51 -10.64 -13.66 23.29
N LEU A 52 -10.97 -12.38 23.44
CA LEU A 52 -11.40 -11.77 24.69
C LEU A 52 -12.92 -11.63 24.79
N GLU A 53 -13.62 -11.67 23.66
CA GLU A 53 -15.05 -11.44 23.60
C GLU A 53 -15.86 -12.66 24.07
N THR A 54 -16.93 -12.39 24.80
CA THR A 54 -17.83 -13.41 25.36
C THR A 54 -19.29 -13.21 24.95
N ASP A 55 -19.62 -12.01 24.46
CA ASP A 55 -20.93 -11.71 23.90
C ASP A 55 -21.05 -12.33 22.50
N GLU A 56 -22.11 -13.11 22.27
CA GLU A 56 -22.30 -13.90 21.05
C GLU A 56 -22.49 -13.01 19.80
N ASP A 57 -23.20 -11.88 19.93
CA ASP A 57 -23.43 -10.95 18.82
C ASP A 57 -22.12 -10.22 18.45
N LEU A 58 -21.30 -9.88 19.45
CA LEU A 58 -19.99 -9.26 19.22
C LEU A 58 -18.96 -10.25 18.66
N VAL A 59 -19.02 -11.53 19.08
CA VAL A 59 -18.23 -12.61 18.48
C VAL A 59 -18.60 -12.78 17.00
N GLU A 60 -19.90 -12.78 16.67
CA GLU A 60 -20.37 -12.87 15.28
C GLU A 60 -19.87 -11.66 14.45
N ALA A 61 -19.96 -10.46 15.00
CA ALA A 61 -19.41 -9.25 14.38
C ALA A 61 -17.90 -9.37 14.09
N CYS A 62 -17.13 -9.92 15.04
CA CYS A 62 -15.69 -10.16 14.86
C CYS A 62 -15.43 -11.14 13.70
N VAL A 63 -16.24 -12.21 13.58
CA VAL A 63 -16.11 -13.19 12.49
C VAL A 63 -16.34 -12.53 11.13
N TYR A 64 -17.38 -11.71 10.98
CA TYR A 64 -17.65 -11.01 9.73
C TYR A 64 -16.56 -10.00 9.38
N GLU A 65 -16.07 -9.23 10.36
CA GLU A 65 -14.96 -8.31 10.14
C GLU A 65 -13.71 -9.06 9.67
N ARG A 66 -13.36 -10.18 10.31
CA ARG A 66 -12.23 -11.02 9.91
C ARG A 66 -12.34 -11.49 8.47
N GLN A 67 -13.51 -11.98 8.06
CA GLN A 67 -13.75 -12.43 6.69
C GLN A 67 -13.60 -11.27 5.68
N SER A 68 -14.12 -10.09 6.02
CA SER A 68 -13.98 -8.87 5.21
C SER A 68 -12.51 -8.47 5.05
N LEU A 69 -11.75 -8.45 6.14
CA LEU A 69 -10.32 -8.14 6.12
C LEU A 69 -9.51 -9.14 5.28
N LEU A 70 -9.80 -10.44 5.39
CA LEU A 70 -9.16 -11.46 4.55
C LEU A 70 -9.53 -11.31 3.07
N ALA A 71 -10.76 -10.91 2.73
CA ALA A 71 -11.15 -10.62 1.36
C ALA A 71 -10.41 -9.39 0.81
N GLN A 72 -10.28 -8.33 1.61
CA GLN A 72 -9.51 -7.14 1.27
C GLN A 72 -8.04 -7.47 1.04
N GLY A 73 -7.41 -8.22 1.95
CA GLY A 73 -6.01 -8.65 1.81
C GLY A 73 -5.77 -9.48 0.54
N ARG A 74 -6.67 -10.40 0.20
CA ARG A 74 -6.60 -11.16 -1.07
C ARG A 74 -6.69 -10.24 -2.29
N SER A 75 -7.61 -9.29 -2.29
CA SER A 75 -7.73 -8.31 -3.38
C SER A 75 -6.47 -7.46 -3.55
N LEU A 76 -5.89 -6.98 -2.44
CA LEU A 76 -4.62 -6.23 -2.44
C LEU A 76 -3.46 -7.07 -2.95
N PHE A 77 -3.40 -8.34 -2.58
CA PHE A 77 -2.37 -9.25 -3.07
C PHE A 77 -2.48 -9.49 -4.58
N GLU A 78 -3.69 -9.68 -5.10
CA GLU A 78 -3.93 -9.79 -6.54
C GLU A 78 -3.61 -8.49 -7.29
N ARG A 79 -3.88 -7.32 -6.69
CA ARG A 79 -3.42 -6.02 -7.22
C ARG A 79 -1.89 -5.95 -7.26
N ALA A 80 -1.22 -6.34 -6.17
CA ALA A 80 0.24 -6.34 -6.08
C ALA A 80 0.89 -7.22 -7.16
N LYS A 81 0.30 -8.40 -7.43
CA LYS A 81 0.74 -9.30 -8.50
C LYS A 81 0.63 -8.65 -9.89
N ARG A 82 -0.51 -8.03 -10.18
CA ARG A 82 -0.74 -7.34 -11.47
C ARG A 82 0.21 -6.17 -11.68
N GLU A 83 0.54 -5.47 -10.60
CA GLU A 83 1.46 -4.33 -10.62
C GLU A 83 2.94 -4.75 -10.53
N HIS A 84 3.24 -6.06 -10.56
CA HIS A 84 4.58 -6.64 -10.40
C HIS A 84 5.35 -6.07 -9.20
N VAL A 85 4.63 -5.73 -8.13
CA VAL A 85 5.21 -5.21 -6.90
C VAL A 85 5.94 -6.35 -6.20
N GLN A 86 7.26 -6.43 -6.41
CA GLN A 86 8.11 -7.32 -5.63
C GLN A 86 8.27 -6.72 -4.22
N CYS A 87 7.68 -7.39 -3.23
CA CYS A 87 8.06 -7.20 -1.85
C CYS A 87 9.34 -8.01 -1.63
N ALA A 88 10.44 -7.35 -1.26
CA ALA A 88 11.64 -8.08 -0.89
C ALA A 88 11.30 -8.99 0.32
N PRO A 89 11.82 -10.23 0.41
CA PRO A 89 11.36 -11.23 1.37
C PRO A 89 11.65 -10.93 2.84
N PHE A 90 12.13 -9.73 3.18
CA PHE A 90 12.69 -9.40 4.48
C PHE A 90 12.11 -8.08 4.97
N LEU A 91 10.93 -8.16 5.58
CA LEU A 91 10.39 -7.18 6.52
C LEU A 91 9.94 -7.94 7.76
#